data_AF-A0A7X8YMS4-F1
#
_entry.id   AF-A0A7X8YMS4-F1
#
_cell.length_a   1.000
_cell.length_b   1.000
_cell.length_c   1.000
_cell.angle_alpha   90.00
_cell.angle_beta   90.00
_cell.angle_gamma   90.00
#
_symmetry.space_group_name_H-M   'P 1'
#
loop_
_entity.id
_entity.type
_entity.pdbx_description
1 polymer ?
#
loop_
_entity_poly.entity_id
_entity_poly.type
_entity_poly.pdbx_seq_one_letter_code
_entity_poly.pdbx_strand_id
1 'polypeptide(L)'
;MYLNKKKIRTLMVTKADNNYHKFAHQLGVNVAQLHRILNTNSQAGPKFLGRFKSYCDDAHISFEDYIFLEEPLTVNNTGTEG
;
A
#
# COMPACT_ATOMS: atom_id res chain seq x y z
N MET A 1 1.22 -0.58 12.81
CA MET A 1 0.34 -0.20 11.69
C MET A 1 0.75 -1.00 10.49
N TYR A 2 -0.18 -1.77 9.96
CA TYR A 2 -0.03 -2.58 8.77
C TYR A 2 -0.65 -1.88 7.59
N LEU A 3 -0.19 -2.22 6.39
CA LEU A 3 -0.62 -1.59 5.17
C LEU A 3 -1.47 -2.55 4.35
N ASN A 4 -2.64 -2.11 3.90
CA ASN A 4 -3.44 -2.82 2.92
C ASN A 4 -2.78 -2.79 1.53
N LYS A 5 -1.81 -3.69 1.31
CA LYS A 5 -1.06 -3.79 0.06
C LYS A 5 -1.96 -3.98 -1.15
N LYS A 6 -3.09 -4.69 -1.00
CA LYS A 6 -4.06 -4.90 -2.08
C LYS A 6 -4.70 -3.58 -2.50
N LYS A 7 -5.22 -2.79 -1.54
CA LYS A 7 -5.78 -1.47 -1.84
C LYS A 7 -4.75 -0.50 -2.41
N ILE A 8 -3.51 -0.51 -1.91
CA ILE A 8 -2.45 0.31 -2.54
C ILE A 8 -2.17 -0.12 -3.98
N ARG A 9 -2.16 -1.41 -4.30
CA ARG A 9 -2.01 -1.86 -5.69
C ARG A 9 -3.15 -1.34 -6.56
N THR A 10 -4.39 -1.43 -6.09
CA THR A 10 -5.54 -0.86 -6.81
C THR A 10 -5.37 0.65 -7.01
N LEU A 11 -4.90 1.37 -6.00
CA LEU A 11 -4.63 2.80 -6.10
C LEU A 11 -3.52 3.12 -7.11
N MET A 12 -2.46 2.32 -7.15
CA MET A 12 -1.38 2.45 -8.15
C MET A 12 -1.90 2.21 -9.57
N VAL A 13 -2.80 1.24 -9.75
CA VAL A 13 -3.43 0.97 -11.05
C VAL A 13 -4.26 2.19 -11.49
N THR A 14 -5.05 2.78 -10.60
CA THR A 14 -5.98 3.87 -10.95
C THR A 14 -5.32 5.25 -11.04
N LYS A 15 -4.28 5.54 -10.25
CA LYS A 15 -3.63 6.86 -10.19
C LYS A 15 -2.30 6.95 -10.94
N ALA A 16 -1.71 5.80 -11.25
CA ALA A 16 -0.38 5.72 -11.84
C ALA A 16 -0.27 4.69 -12.97
N ASP A 17 -1.38 4.23 -13.56
CA ASP A 17 -1.38 3.31 -14.71
C ASP A 17 -0.56 2.04 -14.46
N ASN A 18 -0.62 1.53 -13.22
CA ASN A 18 0.15 0.38 -12.74
C ASN A 18 1.68 0.57 -12.85
N ASN A 19 2.16 1.82 -12.89
CA ASN A 19 3.57 2.16 -13.02
C ASN A 19 4.18 2.54 -11.67
N TYR A 20 5.12 1.72 -11.19
CA TYR A 20 5.81 1.94 -9.92
C TYR A 20 6.65 3.22 -9.89
N HIS A 21 7.26 3.62 -11.01
CA HIS A 21 8.04 4.86 -11.06
C HIS A 21 7.15 6.08 -10.89
N LYS A 22 6.04 6.12 -11.64
CA LYS A 22 5.05 7.19 -11.57
C LYS A 22 4.44 7.27 -10.16
N PHE A 23 4.07 6.13 -9.59
CA PHE A 23 3.48 6.09 -8.25
C PHE A 23 4.49 6.46 -7.15
N ALA A 24 5.72 5.96 -7.21
CA ALA A 24 6.76 6.32 -6.26
C ALA A 24 7.08 7.83 -6.31
N HIS A 25 7.07 8.42 -7.51
CA HIS A 25 7.23 9.86 -7.69
C HIS A 25 6.07 10.64 -7.05
N GLN A 26 4.82 10.24 -7.30
CA GLN A 26 3.63 10.84 -6.67
C GLN A 26 3.69 10.75 -5.14
N LEU A 27 4.18 9.63 -4.60
CA LEU A 27 4.35 9.43 -3.15
C LEU A 27 5.59 10.12 -2.57
N GLY A 28 6.51 10.63 -3.40
CA GLY A 28 7.79 11.17 -2.94
C GLY A 28 8.70 10.14 -2.26
N VAL A 29 8.72 8.89 -2.76
CA VAL A 29 9.53 7.78 -2.23
C VAL A 29 10.41 7.15 -3.32
N ASN A 30 11.38 6.35 -2.92
CA ASN A 30 12.20 5.59 -3.87
C ASN A 30 11.40 4.39 -4.43
N VAL A 31 11.51 4.13 -5.73
CA VAL A 31 10.86 2.99 -6.42
C VAL A 31 11.19 1.66 -5.78
N ALA A 32 12.45 1.42 -5.40
CA ALA A 32 12.87 0.19 -4.73
C ALA A 32 12.20 0.04 -3.36
N GLN A 33 12.01 1.14 -2.62
CA GLN A 33 11.29 1.12 -1.34
C GLN A 33 9.83 0.73 -1.56
N LEU A 34 9.15 1.32 -2.54
CA LEU A 34 7.77 0.98 -2.91
C LEU A 34 7.65 -0.48 -3.36
N HIS A 35 8.55 -0.94 -4.24
CA HIS A 35 8.59 -2.32 -4.71
C HIS A 35 8.75 -3.31 -3.55
N ARG A 36 9.68 -3.03 -2.63
CA ARG A 36 9.92 -3.87 -1.44
C ARG A 36 8.67 -3.94 -0.56
N ILE A 37 8.03 -2.81 -0.27
CA ILE A 37 6.83 -2.77 0.59
C ILE A 37 5.68 -3.56 -0.04
N LEU A 38 5.44 -3.41 -1.35
CA LEU A 38 4.29 -4.05 -2.01
C LEU A 38 4.49 -5.53 -2.31
N ASN A 39 5.72 -5.96 -2.64
CA ASN A 39 5.98 -7.32 -3.14
C ASN A 39 6.57 -8.27 -2.10
N THR A 40 6.98 -7.78 -0.93
CA THR A 40 7.56 -8.63 0.13
C THR A 40 6.75 -8.53 1.41
N ASN A 41 7.05 -9.36 2.40
CA ASN A 41 6.46 -9.25 3.76
C ASN A 41 7.05 -8.09 4.58
N SER A 42 7.85 -7.21 3.96
CA SER A 42 8.34 -6.00 4.64
C SER A 42 7.18 -5.11 5.08
N GLN A 43 7.30 -4.56 6.29
CA GLN A 43 6.39 -3.56 6.82
C GLN A 43 6.79 -2.16 6.36
N ALA A 44 5.80 -1.29 6.18
CA ALA A 44 6.04 0.11 5.89
C ALA A 44 6.53 0.82 7.16
N GLY A 45 7.73 1.40 7.09
CA GLY A 45 8.26 2.21 8.19
C GLY A 45 7.56 3.57 8.31
N PRO A 46 7.75 4.29 9.43
CA PRO A 46 7.10 5.57 9.70
C PRO A 46 7.29 6.62 8.59
N LYS A 47 8.47 6.65 7.97
CA LYS A 47 8.77 7.58 6.86
C LYS A 47 7.90 7.32 5.63
N PHE A 48 7.66 6.06 5.28
CA PHE A 48 6.76 5.74 4.17
C PHE A 48 5.32 6.07 4.53
N LEU A 49 4.88 5.70 5.73
CA LEU A 49 3.52 5.97 6.20
C LEU A 49 3.22 7.48 6.22
N GLY A 50 4.15 8.31 6.70
CA GLY A 50 3.99 9.76 6.69
C GLY A 50 3.86 10.32 5.27
N ARG A 51 4.71 9.87 4.34
CA ARG A 51 4.62 10.26 2.92
C ARG A 51 3.31 9.83 2.27
N PHE A 52 2.88 8.59 2.55
CA PHE A 52 1.64 8.07 2.02
C PHE A 52 0.43 8.81 2.59
N LYS A 53 0.45 9.20 3.87
CA LYS A 53 -0.56 10.06 4.47
C LYS A 53 -0.63 11.42 3.78
N SER A 54 0.50 12.10 3.59
CA SER A 54 0.52 13.38 2.86
C SER A 54 -0.06 13.26 1.45
N TYR A 55 0.29 12.19 0.72
CA TYR A 55 -0.32 11.91 -0.58
C TYR A 55 -1.84 11.71 -0.49
N CYS A 56 -2.32 10.99 0.53
CA CYS A 56 -3.76 10.80 0.77
C CYS A 56 -4.48 12.13 1.02
N ASP A 57 -3.88 13.00 1.85
CA ASP A 57 -4.40 14.33 2.16
C ASP A 57 -4.48 15.19 0.89
N ASP A 58 -3.41 15.23 0.10
CA ASP A 58 -3.32 15.98 -1.17
C ASP A 58 -4.29 15.45 -2.24
N ALA A 59 -4.54 14.13 -2.26
CA ALA A 59 -5.44 13.48 -3.20
C ALA A 59 -6.91 13.42 -2.71
N HIS A 60 -7.20 14.01 -1.54
CA HIS A 60 -8.51 13.96 -0.87
C HIS A 60 -9.07 12.54 -0.72
N ILE A 61 -8.23 11.58 -0.32
CA ILE A 61 -8.62 10.20 -0.03
C ILE A 61 -8.33 9.86 1.45
N SER A 62 -9.16 9.00 2.04
CA SER A 62 -8.99 8.56 3.43
C SER A 62 -7.75 7.67 3.58
N PHE A 63 -6.79 8.06 4.42
CA PHE A 63 -5.59 7.27 4.71
C PHE A 63 -5.95 6.00 5.50
N GLU A 64 -6.93 6.11 6.38
CA GLU A 64 -7.45 5.07 7.26
C GLU A 64 -7.97 3.86 6.46
N ASP A 65 -8.42 4.07 5.22
CA ASP A 65 -8.87 3.00 4.35
C ASP A 65 -7.75 2.04 3.92
N TYR A 66 -6.49 2.45 4.07
CA TYR A 66 -5.31 1.74 3.59
C TYR A 66 -4.41 1.20 4.70
N ILE A 67 -4.75 1.45 5.96
CA ILE A 67 -3.98 1.02 7.12
C ILE A 67 -4.81 0.10 8.03
N PHE A 68 -4.12 -0.77 8.76
CA PHE A 68 -4.69 -1.58 9.84
C PHE A 68 -3.88 -1.37 11.11
N LEU A 69 -4.55 -1.38 12.26
CA LEU A 69 -3.87 -1.29 13.56
C LEU A 69 -3.16 -2.61 13.89
N GLU A 70 -3.80 -3.74 13.57
CA GLU A 70 -3.32 -5.11 13.76
C GLU A 70 -2.98 -5.79 12.43
N GLU A 71 -2.25 -6.90 12.48
CA GLU A 71 -1.92 -7.66 11.27
C GLU A 71 -3.21 -8.22 10.67
N PRO A 72 -3.54 -7.92 9.40
CA PRO A 72 -4.76 -8.44 8.80
C PRO A 72 -4.67 -9.97 8.73
N LEU A 73 -5.67 -10.65 9.30
CA LEU A 73 -5.82 -12.09 9.15
C LEU A 73 -5.86 -12.43 7.66
N THR A 74 -4.87 -13.20 7.18
CA THR A 74 -4.94 -13.81 5.85
C THR A 74 -5.99 -14.90 5.92
N VAL A 75 -7.21 -14.60 5.46
CA VAL A 75 -8.25 -15.60 5.27
C VAL A 75 -7.79 -16.52 4.15
N ASN A 76 -7.09 -17.60 4.49
CA ASN A 76 -6.83 -18.71 3.59
C ASN A 76 -8.15 -19.50 3.52
N ASN A 77 -9.08 -19.07 2.66
CA ASN A 77 -10.18 -19.94 2.25
C ASN A 77 -9.60 -21.03 1.34
N THR A 78 -8.83 -21.96 1.90
CA THR A 78 -8.70 -23.30 1.33
C THR A 78 -9.98 -24.04 1.69
N GLY A 79 -11.05 -23.73 0.96
CA GLY A 79 -12.18 -24.64 0.87
C GLY A 79 -11.67 -25.90 0.20
N THR A 80 -11.36 -26.92 1.00
CA THR A 80 -11.35 -28.30 0.54
C THR A 80 -12.67 -28.88 1.02
N GLU A 81 -13.70 -28.66 0.21
CA GLU A 81 -14.79 -29.63 0.12
C GLU A 81 -14.17 -30.89 -0.50
N GLY A 82 -14.35 -32.03 0.17
CA GLY A 82 -13.80 -33.33 -0.22
C GLY A 82 -13.86 -34.32 0.92
#